data_AF-A0A661BIW3-F1
#
_entry.id   AF-A0A661BIW3-F1
#
_cell.length_a   1.000
_cell.length_b   1.000
_cell.length_c   1.000
_cell.angle_alpha   90.00
_cell.angle_beta   90.00
_cell.angle_gamma   90.00
#
_symmetry.space_group_name_H-M   'P 1'
#
loop_
_entity.id
_entity.type
_entity.pdbx_description
1 polymer ?
#
loop_
_entity_poly.entity_id
_entity_poly.type
_entity_poly.pdbx_seq_one_letter_code
_entity_poly.pdbx_strand_id
1 'polypeptide(L)'
;MVNTAARLESLNKHLGTRVCVSKSTAERCQGISFRPVGSVVVKGKTEGIEVFEPVLGNEVSEAQFNAYNTAHGLLDQDGKAAEQALLQILASAPDDGLAAFHLKRLQRGESGTTIVMTEK
;
A
#
# COMPACT_ATOMS: atom_id res chain seq x y z
N MET A 1 13.69 -7.01 -23.65
CA MET A 1 12.85 -6.08 -22.84
C MET A 1 12.07 -6.90 -21.83
N VAL A 2 12.77 -7.36 -20.78
CA VAL A 2 12.34 -8.49 -19.95
C VAL A 2 11.95 -8.01 -18.55
N ASN A 3 10.71 -8.35 -18.15
CA ASN A 3 10.27 -8.65 -16.79
C ASN A 3 10.07 -7.52 -15.76
N THR A 4 9.39 -6.42 -16.11
CA THR A 4 8.68 -5.62 -15.08
C THR A 4 7.42 -6.34 -14.60
N ALA A 5 6.70 -7.03 -15.49
CA ALA A 5 5.47 -7.77 -15.15
C ALA A 5 5.73 -8.99 -14.23
N ALA A 6 6.73 -9.83 -14.54
CA ALA A 6 7.03 -11.03 -13.76
C ALA A 6 7.57 -10.74 -12.34
N ARG A 7 8.15 -9.54 -12.12
CA ARG A 7 8.60 -9.12 -10.77
C ARG A 7 7.46 -8.64 -9.89
N LEU A 8 6.40 -8.07 -10.47
CA LEU A 8 5.21 -7.65 -9.74
C LEU A 8 4.39 -8.85 -9.23
N GLU A 9 4.32 -9.95 -9.98
CA GLU A 9 3.71 -11.20 -9.47
C GLU A 9 4.43 -11.76 -8.23
N SER A 10 5.77 -11.66 -8.19
CA SER A 10 6.56 -12.08 -7.02
C SER A 10 6.34 -11.15 -5.82
N LEU A 11 6.12 -9.86 -6.04
CA LEU A 11 5.76 -8.88 -5.01
C LEU A 11 4.35 -9.14 -4.46
N ASN A 12 3.39 -9.43 -5.32
CA ASN A 12 2.01 -9.79 -4.95
C ASN A 12 1.97 -11.03 -4.05
N LYS A 13 2.87 -12.01 -4.27
CA LYS A 13 3.00 -13.19 -3.39
C LYS A 13 3.61 -12.89 -2.01
N HIS A 14 4.41 -11.84 -1.89
CA HIS A 14 5.16 -11.51 -0.67
C HIS A 14 4.44 -10.52 0.24
N LEU A 15 3.61 -9.63 -0.31
CA LEU A 15 2.96 -8.53 0.44
C LEU A 15 1.61 -8.92 1.06
N GLY A 16 1.00 -10.04 0.64
CA GLY A 16 -0.30 -10.47 1.17
C GLY A 16 -1.48 -9.56 0.78
N THR A 17 -1.25 -8.57 -0.09
CA THR A 17 -2.27 -7.70 -0.68
C THR A 17 -2.57 -8.16 -2.11
N ARG A 18 -3.86 -8.17 -2.49
CA ARG A 18 -4.33 -8.93 -3.65
C ARG A 18 -3.81 -8.41 -5.00
N VAL A 19 -3.45 -7.14 -5.15
CA VAL A 19 -2.85 -6.61 -6.39
C VAL A 19 -2.03 -5.34 -6.09
N CYS A 20 -0.71 -5.41 -6.23
CA CYS A 20 0.15 -4.24 -6.24
C CYS A 20 0.56 -3.93 -7.69
N VAL A 21 0.13 -2.77 -8.22
CA VAL A 21 0.56 -2.28 -9.54
C VAL A 21 1.61 -1.18 -9.38
N SER A 22 2.57 -1.14 -10.29
CA SER A 22 3.48 0.01 -10.40
C SER A 22 2.71 1.25 -10.86
N LYS A 23 3.19 2.45 -10.51
CA LYS A 23 2.68 3.73 -11.04
C LYS A 23 2.47 3.71 -12.56
N SER A 24 3.47 3.25 -13.30
CA SER A 24 3.44 3.14 -14.76
C SER A 24 2.36 2.22 -15.31
N THR A 25 1.87 1.27 -14.51
CA THR A 25 0.75 0.38 -14.85
C THR A 25 -0.57 1.05 -14.50
N ALA A 26 -0.67 1.66 -13.31
CA ALA A 26 -1.84 2.44 -12.89
C ALA A 26 -2.18 3.58 -13.88
N GLU A 27 -1.18 4.32 -14.35
CA GLU A 27 -1.36 5.40 -15.34
C GLU A 27 -1.95 4.93 -16.68
N ARG A 28 -1.85 3.63 -17.01
CA ARG A 28 -2.37 3.05 -18.24
C ARG A 28 -3.79 2.47 -18.09
N CYS A 29 -4.28 2.35 -16.86
CA CYS A 29 -5.59 1.80 -16.54
C CYS A 29 -6.61 2.94 -16.32
N GLN A 30 -7.39 3.27 -17.35
CA GLN A 30 -8.45 4.26 -17.25
C GLN A 30 -9.69 3.67 -16.55
N GLY A 31 -10.35 4.45 -15.70
CA GLY A 31 -11.59 4.05 -15.03
C GLY A 31 -11.43 3.19 -13.78
N ILE A 32 -10.20 3.04 -13.27
CA ILE A 32 -9.90 2.33 -12.01
C ILE A 32 -9.35 3.35 -11.01
N SER A 33 -9.88 3.34 -9.78
CA SER A 33 -9.35 4.12 -8.67
C SER A 33 -8.22 3.35 -7.99
N PHE A 34 -7.21 4.06 -7.49
CA PHE A 34 -6.04 3.45 -6.86
C PHE A 34 -5.76 4.08 -5.50
N ARG A 35 -5.41 3.26 -4.51
CA ARG A 35 -4.91 3.69 -3.19
C ARG A 35 -3.39 3.56 -3.15
N PRO A 36 -2.66 4.54 -2.61
CA PRO A 36 -1.22 4.44 -2.48
C PRO A 36 -0.84 3.39 -1.44
N VAL A 37 0.10 2.51 -1.78
CA VAL A 37 0.71 1.57 -0.84
C VAL A 37 2.00 2.17 -0.30
N GLY A 38 2.84 2.70 -1.17
CA GLY A 38 4.12 3.30 -0.79
C GLY A 38 5.22 3.00 -1.80
N SER A 39 6.46 3.31 -1.43
CA SER A 39 7.64 3.06 -2.25
C SER A 39 8.32 1.76 -1.81
N VAL A 40 8.24 0.73 -2.64
CA VAL A 40 8.85 -0.57 -2.32
C VAL A 40 10.28 -0.62 -2.84
N VAL A 41 11.23 -0.78 -1.92
CA VAL A 41 12.66 -0.94 -2.22
C VAL A 41 13.00 -2.42 -2.21
N VAL A 42 13.43 -2.92 -3.36
CA VAL A 42 13.90 -4.31 -3.52
C VAL A 42 15.39 -4.39 -3.21
N LYS A 43 15.81 -5.47 -2.55
CA LYS A 43 17.22 -5.72 -2.23
C LYS A 43 18.13 -5.55 -3.46
N GLY A 44 19.19 -4.77 -3.30
CA GLY A 44 20.16 -4.50 -4.37
C GLY A 44 19.77 -3.36 -5.33
N LYS A 45 18.67 -2.64 -5.06
CA LYS A 45 18.30 -1.41 -5.78
C LYS A 45 18.24 -0.22 -4.83
N THR A 46 18.70 0.92 -5.30
CA THR A 46 18.63 2.21 -4.60
C THR A 46 17.32 2.95 -4.86
N GLU A 47 16.70 2.72 -6.02
CA GLU A 47 15.42 3.34 -6.37
C GLU A 47 14.24 2.47 -5.93
N GLY A 48 13.37 3.06 -5.10
CA GLY A 48 12.09 2.46 -4.71
C GLY A 48 11.05 2.60 -5.82
N ILE A 49 10.19 1.59 -5.95
CA ILE A 49 9.11 1.57 -6.93
C ILE A 49 7.84 2.03 -6.22
N GLU A 50 7.20 3.10 -6.71
CA GLU A 50 5.87 3.50 -6.23
C GLU A 50 4.83 2.44 -6.61
N VAL A 51 4.13 1.95 -5.59
CA VAL A 51 3.14 0.88 -5.68
C VAL A 51 1.77 1.38 -5.23
N PHE A 52 0.75 0.93 -5.95
CA PHE A 52 -0.65 1.25 -5.69
C PHE A 52 -1.50 -0.03 -5.64
N GLU A 53 -2.58 0.02 -4.87
CA GLU A 53 -3.62 -1.00 -4.82
C GLU A 53 -4.83 -0.52 -5.63
N PRO A 54 -5.31 -1.28 -6.63
CA PRO A 54 -6.55 -0.94 -7.32
C PRO A 54 -7.76 -1.15 -6.42
N VAL A 55 -8.72 -0.25 -6.50
CA VAL A 55 -10.05 -0.38 -5.92
C VAL A 55 -10.98 -0.87 -7.03
N LEU A 56 -11.46 -2.11 -6.92
CA LEU A 56 -12.31 -2.70 -7.95
C LEU A 56 -13.79 -2.48 -7.60
N GLY A 57 -14.51 -1.83 -8.51
CA GLY A 57 -15.95 -1.60 -8.35
C GLY A 57 -16.29 -0.84 -7.06
N ASN A 58 -17.18 -1.43 -6.27
CA ASN A 58 -17.75 -0.89 -5.04
C ASN A 58 -17.22 -1.58 -3.77
N GLU A 59 -16.04 -2.20 -3.84
CA GLU A 59 -15.39 -2.85 -2.70
C GLU A 59 -15.02 -1.88 -1.57
N VAL A 60 -14.78 -0.61 -1.90
CA VAL A 60 -14.42 0.45 -0.95
C VAL A 60 -15.33 1.65 -1.19
N SER A 61 -16.02 2.10 -0.15
CA SER A 61 -16.81 3.34 -0.21
C SER A 61 -15.90 4.56 -0.32
N GLU A 62 -16.42 5.68 -0.85
CA GLU A 62 -15.67 6.93 -0.94
C GLU A 62 -15.15 7.40 0.43
N ALA A 63 -15.93 7.19 1.50
CA ALA A 63 -15.53 7.51 2.86
C ALA A 63 -14.33 6.66 3.32
N GLN A 64 -14.33 5.35 3.06
CA GLN A 64 -13.21 4.46 3.37
C GLN A 64 -11.98 4.78 2.54
N PHE A 65 -12.17 5.10 1.26
CA PHE A 65 -11.09 5.52 0.36
C PHE A 65 -10.39 6.78 0.86
N ASN A 66 -11.16 7.81 1.20
CA ASN A 66 -10.64 9.07 1.72
C ASN A 66 -9.98 8.91 3.09
N ALA A 67 -10.61 8.15 4.00
CA ALA A 67 -10.04 7.86 5.32
C ALA A 67 -8.67 7.18 5.19
N TYR A 68 -8.55 6.19 4.30
CA TYR A 68 -7.29 5.52 4.03
C TYR A 68 -6.23 6.50 3.47
N ASN A 69 -6.57 7.31 2.47
CA ASN A 69 -5.60 8.25 1.89
C ASN A 69 -5.11 9.27 2.91
N THR A 70 -5.98 9.74 3.81
CA THR A 70 -5.58 10.59 4.94
C THR A 70 -4.62 9.85 5.88
N ALA A 71 -4.94 8.61 6.27
CA ALA A 71 -4.07 7.81 7.13
C ALA A 71 -2.69 7.54 6.49
N HIS A 72 -2.66 7.26 5.18
CA HIS A 72 -1.44 7.05 4.42
C HIS A 72 -0.55 8.29 4.39
N GLY A 73 -1.14 9.47 4.17
CA GLY A 73 -0.40 10.74 4.19
C GLY A 73 0.23 11.09 5.54
N LEU A 74 -0.29 10.51 6.64
CA LEU A 74 0.27 10.66 7.98
C LEU A 74 1.49 9.77 8.23
N LEU A 75 1.71 8.71 7.44
CA LEU A 75 2.80 7.74 7.69
C LEU A 75 4.18 8.40 7.73
N ASP A 76 4.42 9.40 6.88
CA ASP A 76 5.69 10.15 6.81
C ASP A 76 5.72 11.37 7.76
N GLN A 77 4.58 11.78 8.33
CA GLN A 77 4.46 13.00 9.12
C GLN A 77 4.38 12.71 10.62
N ASP A 78 3.48 11.81 11.01
CA ASP A 78 3.22 11.45 12.39
C ASP A 78 2.74 9.99 12.48
N GLY A 79 3.65 9.10 12.84
CA GLY A 79 3.36 7.67 12.96
C GLY A 79 2.29 7.34 14.01
N LYS A 80 2.16 8.16 15.07
CA LYS A 80 1.11 7.93 16.10
C LYS A 80 -0.26 8.33 15.58
N ALA A 81 -0.35 9.46 14.89
CA ALA A 81 -1.59 9.88 14.23
C ALA A 81 -1.98 8.88 13.12
N ALA A 82 -1.01 8.38 12.35
CA ALA A 82 -1.24 7.35 11.36
C ALA A 82 -1.78 6.05 12.00
N GLU A 83 -1.19 5.59 13.11
CA GLU A 83 -1.64 4.41 13.83
C GLU A 83 -3.09 4.55 14.31
N GLN A 84 -3.45 5.68 14.93
CA GLN A 84 -4.81 5.98 15.37
C GLN A 84 -5.80 5.97 14.19
N ALA A 85 -5.45 6.61 13.07
CA ALA A 85 -6.29 6.65 11.88
C ALA A 85 -6.51 5.25 11.28
N LEU A 86 -5.46 4.42 11.22
CA LEU A 86 -5.54 3.05 10.72
C LEU A 86 -6.39 2.14 11.63
N LEU A 87 -6.28 2.28 12.95
CA LEU A 87 -7.14 1.58 13.91
C LEU A 87 -8.61 1.95 13.70
N GLN A 88 -8.92 3.24 13.48
CA GLN A 88 -10.27 3.71 13.24
C GLN A 88 -10.86 3.14 11.93
N ILE A 89 -10.05 3.02 10.88
CA ILE A 89 -10.45 2.36 9.62
C ILE A 89 -10.80 0.90 9.92
N LEU A 90 -9.91 0.15 10.56
CA LEU A 90 -10.09 -1.28 10.84
C LEU A 90 -11.25 -1.58 11.80
N ALA A 91 -11.62 -0.63 12.66
CA ALA A 91 -12.83 -0.76 13.48
C ALA A 91 -14.12 -0.80 12.64
N SER A 92 -14.13 -0.12 11.48
CA SER A 92 -15.28 -0.07 10.55
C SER A 92 -15.15 -1.02 9.36
N ALA A 93 -13.92 -1.39 9.01
CA ALA A 93 -13.56 -2.22 7.86
C ALA A 93 -12.45 -3.21 8.29
N PRO A 94 -12.78 -4.24 9.10
CA PRO A 94 -11.77 -5.16 9.66
C PRO A 94 -11.02 -5.95 8.59
N ASP A 95 -11.61 -6.10 7.41
CA ASP A 95 -11.04 -6.83 6.26
C ASP A 95 -10.19 -5.94 5.34
N ASP A 96 -9.98 -4.65 5.67
CA ASP A 96 -9.10 -3.77 4.90
C ASP A 96 -7.63 -4.19 5.07
N GLY A 97 -7.18 -5.07 4.18
CA GLY A 97 -5.84 -5.65 4.20
C GLY A 97 -4.72 -4.62 4.09
N LEU A 98 -4.94 -3.51 3.39
CA LEU A 98 -3.93 -2.47 3.21
C LEU A 98 -3.80 -1.60 4.47
N ALA A 99 -4.91 -1.25 5.11
CA ALA A 99 -4.87 -0.59 6.42
C ALA A 99 -4.20 -1.49 7.48
N ALA A 100 -4.54 -2.78 7.51
CA ALA A 100 -3.94 -3.76 8.40
C ALA A 100 -2.43 -3.94 8.17
N PHE A 101 -1.98 -3.89 6.91
CA PHE A 101 -0.57 -3.95 6.54
C PHE A 101 0.22 -2.78 7.15
N HIS A 102 -0.24 -1.54 6.96
CA HIS A 102 0.43 -0.37 7.50
C HIS A 102 0.41 -0.32 9.03
N LEU A 103 -0.69 -0.75 9.65
CA LEU A 103 -0.76 -0.84 11.11
C LEU A 103 0.29 -1.81 11.66
N LYS A 104 0.43 -3.00 11.06
CA LYS A 104 1.44 -3.99 11.46
C LYS A 104 2.87 -3.45 11.32
N ARG A 105 3.14 -2.61 10.31
CA ARG A 105 4.45 -1.95 10.13
C ARG A 105 4.73 -0.98 11.26
N LEU A 106 3.79 -0.09 11.57
CA LEU A 106 3.91 0.85 12.69
C LEU A 106 4.14 0.13 14.03
N GLN A 107 3.41 -0.96 14.26
CA GLN A 107 3.57 -1.80 15.47
C GLN A 107 4.93 -2.50 15.57
N ARG A 108 5.64 -2.67 14.45
CA ARG A 108 7.02 -3.20 14.42
C ARG A 108 8.08 -2.10 14.59
N GLY A 109 7.66 -0.84 14.75
CA GLY A 109 8.54 0.32 14.82
C GLY A 109 9.01 0.82 13.45
N GLU A 110 8.46 0.29 12.36
CA GLU A 110 8.67 0.86 11.03
C GLU A 110 7.85 2.15 10.89
N SER A 111 8.30 3.09 10.06
CA SER A 111 7.57 4.31 9.76
C SER A 111 7.67 4.67 8.28
N GLY A 112 6.83 5.62 7.87
CA GLY A 112 6.87 6.17 6.53
C GLY A 112 6.33 5.27 5.42
N THR A 113 6.32 5.86 4.23
CA THR A 113 5.80 5.23 3.01
C THR A 113 6.80 4.32 2.32
N THR A 114 8.07 4.31 2.76
CA THR A 114 9.10 3.41 2.21
C THR A 114 9.01 2.03 2.84
N ILE A 115 8.83 1.01 2.00
CA ILE A 115 8.70 -0.39 2.40
C ILE A 115 9.94 -1.13 1.91
N VAL A 116 10.77 -1.62 2.82
CA VAL A 116 11.97 -2.40 2.48
C VAL A 116 11.62 -3.89 2.52
N MET A 117 11.76 -4.58 1.38
CA MET A 117 11.54 -6.02 1.36
C MET A 117 12.78 -6.74 1.91
N THR A 118 12.69 -7.17 3.17
CA THR A 118 13.62 -8.11 3.79
C THR A 118 13.03 -9.52 3.66
N GLU A 119 13.44 -10.27 2.64
CA GLU A 119 13.14 -11.71 2.57
C GLU A 119 13.65 -12.41 3.84
N LYS A 120 12.81 -13.27 4.42
CA LYS A 120 13.24 -14.36 5.28
C LYS A 120 13.16 -15.66 4.51
#